data_AF-A0AAJ1SUN6-F1
#
_entry.id   AF-A0AAJ1SUN6-F1
#
_cell.length_a   1.000
_cell.length_b   1.000
_cell.length_c   1.000
_cell.angle_alpha   90.00
_cell.angle_beta   90.00
_cell.angle_gamma   90.00
#
_symmetry.space_group_name_H-M   'P 1'
#
loop_
_entity.id
_entity.type
_entity.pdbx_description
1 polymer ?
#
loop_
_entity_poly.entity_id
_entity_poly.type
_entity_poly.pdbx_seq_one_letter_code
_entity_poly.pdbx_strand_id
1 'polypeptide(L)'
;MSHRNARLTPNGRRIIIERVLAGRPVAHVAKEMGISRTCAHRWLSRYRTHGWAGLEDRSSRPRSCPHATPAGVVADVLAKRVEHREGPAGLAARCGTSARTVSRILTRAGKPRLWDLDPVTGERIRASRATDRRYERDAPGDMIHIDVKKLGRIPDGGGWRADPNQSARNHST
;
A
#
# COMPACT_ATOMS: atom_id res chain seq x y z
N MET A 1 -10.94 -12.30 -15.29
CA MET A 1 -11.21 -10.87 -15.58
C MET A 1 -10.57 -10.63 -16.94
N SER A 2 -11.41 -10.53 -17.98
CA SER A 2 -10.94 -10.46 -19.37
C SER A 2 -10.18 -9.15 -19.59
N HIS A 3 -8.92 -9.21 -20.04
CA HIS A 3 -8.14 -8.01 -20.39
C HIS A 3 -8.59 -7.46 -21.76
N ARG A 4 -8.44 -6.16 -22.02
CA ARG A 4 -8.90 -5.50 -23.26
C ARG A 4 -8.41 -6.15 -24.56
N ASN A 5 -7.28 -6.85 -24.51
CA ASN A 5 -6.65 -7.53 -25.65
C ASN A 5 -7.01 -9.03 -25.76
N ALA A 6 -7.88 -9.55 -24.90
CA ALA A 6 -8.27 -10.96 -24.93
C ALA A 6 -9.21 -11.22 -26.11
N ARG A 7 -8.71 -11.88 -27.17
CA ARG A 7 -9.50 -12.26 -28.35
C ARG A 7 -10.66 -13.22 -28.06
N LEU A 8 -10.59 -14.00 -26.98
CA LEU A 8 -11.60 -14.98 -26.62
C LEU A 8 -12.02 -14.85 -25.16
N THR A 9 -13.34 -14.75 -24.95
CA THR A 9 -14.00 -14.94 -23.65
C THR A 9 -14.04 -16.43 -23.28
N PRO A 10 -14.29 -16.77 -22.00
CA PRO A 10 -14.53 -18.17 -21.59
C PRO A 10 -15.57 -18.89 -22.46
N ASN A 11 -16.66 -18.20 -22.84
CA ASN A 11 -17.69 -18.75 -23.73
C ASN A 11 -17.15 -19.03 -25.14
N GLY A 12 -16.35 -18.12 -25.73
CA GLY A 12 -15.72 -18.36 -27.03
C GLY A 12 -14.79 -19.58 -27.01
N ARG A 13 -14.14 -19.87 -25.87
CA ARG A 13 -13.32 -21.07 -25.68
C ARG A 13 -14.18 -22.34 -25.60
N ARG A 14 -15.36 -22.27 -24.96
CA ARG A 14 -16.32 -23.39 -24.92
C ARG A 14 -16.80 -23.77 -26.32
N ILE A 15 -17.18 -22.79 -27.14
CA ILE A 15 -17.60 -23.02 -28.53
C ILE A 15 -16.53 -23.77 -29.33
N ILE A 16 -15.25 -23.46 -29.12
CA ILE A 16 -14.15 -24.18 -29.77
C ILE A 16 -14.19 -25.66 -29.39
N ILE A 17 -14.30 -25.95 -28.09
CA ILE A 17 -14.30 -27.32 -27.58
C ILE A 17 -15.52 -28.10 -28.06
N GLU A 18 -16.72 -27.52 -27.92
CA GLU A 18 -17.98 -28.15 -28.33
C GLU A 18 -17.96 -28.53 -29.81
N ARG A 19 -17.52 -27.61 -30.69
CA ARG A 19 -17.40 -27.90 -32.13
C ARG A 19 -16.41 -29.03 -32.41
N VAL A 20 -15.26 -29.02 -31.73
CA VAL A 20 -14.24 -30.08 -31.91
C VAL A 20 -14.76 -31.44 -31.39
N LEU A 21 -15.49 -31.46 -30.27
CA LEU A 21 -16.12 -32.67 -29.75
C LEU A 21 -17.22 -33.21 -30.67
N ALA A 22 -17.92 -32.33 -31.40
CA ALA A 22 -18.85 -32.70 -32.47
C ALA A 22 -18.14 -33.22 -33.75
N GLY A 23 -16.86 -33.57 -33.68
CA GLY A 23 -16.10 -34.16 -34.79
C GLY A 23 -15.49 -33.16 -35.77
N ARG A 24 -15.62 -31.85 -35.52
CA ARG A 24 -15.09 -30.83 -36.45
C ARG A 24 -13.55 -30.75 -36.36
N PRO A 25 -12.83 -30.66 -37.49
CA PRO A 25 -11.39 -30.46 -37.48
C PRO A 25 -10.99 -29.14 -36.79
N VAL A 26 -9.99 -29.20 -35.91
CA VAL A 26 -9.50 -28.04 -35.12
C VAL A 26 -9.09 -26.86 -36.01
N ALA A 27 -8.52 -27.15 -37.18
CA ALA A 27 -8.11 -26.12 -38.14
C ALA A 27 -9.28 -25.30 -38.68
N HIS A 28 -10.41 -25.95 -38.97
CA HIS A 28 -11.61 -25.26 -39.47
C HIS A 28 -12.22 -24.39 -38.37
N VAL A 29 -12.35 -24.93 -37.16
CA VAL A 29 -12.87 -24.19 -36.00
C VAL A 29 -11.97 -22.98 -35.68
N ALA A 30 -10.64 -23.13 -35.75
CA ALA A 30 -9.72 -22.02 -35.53
C ALA A 30 -9.91 -20.89 -36.56
N LYS A 31 -10.09 -21.25 -37.84
CA LYS A 31 -10.32 -20.28 -38.94
C LYS A 31 -11.63 -19.52 -38.73
N GLU A 32 -12.72 -20.21 -38.41
CA GLU A 32 -14.03 -19.60 -38.14
C GLU A 32 -14.02 -18.65 -36.93
N MET A 33 -13.22 -19.00 -35.91
CA MET A 33 -13.10 -18.20 -34.69
C MET A 33 -12.05 -17.08 -34.80
N GLY A 34 -11.40 -16.89 -35.96
CA GLY A 34 -10.40 -15.84 -36.17
C GLY A 34 -9.13 -15.98 -35.31
N ILE A 35 -8.76 -17.21 -34.95
CA ILE A 35 -7.59 -17.51 -34.11
C ILE A 35 -6.59 -18.44 -34.80
N SER A 36 -5.36 -18.47 -34.31
CA SER A 36 -4.37 -19.44 -34.80
C SER A 36 -4.73 -20.87 -34.38
N ARG A 37 -4.34 -21.86 -35.21
CA ARG A 37 -4.46 -23.30 -34.90
C ARG A 37 -3.81 -23.63 -33.54
N THR A 38 -2.64 -23.08 -33.26
CA THR A 38 -1.92 -23.25 -31.99
C THR A 38 -2.72 -22.74 -30.79
N CYS A 39 -3.50 -21.67 -30.94
CA CYS A 39 -4.40 -21.17 -29.89
C CYS A 39 -5.53 -22.17 -29.62
N ALA A 40 -6.18 -22.67 -30.67
CA ALA A 40 -7.25 -23.67 -30.54
C ALA A 40 -6.75 -24.96 -29.89
N HIS A 41 -5.60 -25.48 -30.33
CA HIS A 41 -4.98 -26.67 -29.72
C HIS A 41 -4.60 -26.45 -28.25
N ARG A 42 -4.16 -25.26 -27.87
CA ARG A 42 -3.87 -24.93 -26.47
C ARG A 42 -5.12 -25.04 -25.59
N TRP A 43 -6.25 -24.54 -26.06
CA TRP A 43 -7.52 -24.66 -25.34
C TRP A 43 -8.02 -26.09 -25.30
N LEU A 44 -7.90 -26.84 -26.39
CA LEU A 44 -8.23 -28.27 -26.43
C LEU A 44 -7.38 -29.08 -25.45
N SER A 45 -6.07 -28.83 -25.40
CA SER A 45 -5.16 -29.45 -24.43
C SER A 45 -5.59 -29.12 -23.00
N ARG A 46 -5.89 -27.85 -22.69
CA ARG A 46 -6.37 -27.45 -21.35
C ARG A 46 -7.69 -28.13 -20.98
N TYR A 47 -8.64 -28.23 -21.92
CA TYR A 47 -9.90 -28.93 -21.70
C TYR A 47 -9.67 -30.41 -21.40
N ARG A 48 -8.80 -31.08 -22.17
CA ARG A 48 -8.46 -32.49 -21.91
C ARG A 48 -7.84 -32.71 -20.53
N THR A 49 -7.03 -31.77 -20.04
CA THR A 49 -6.36 -31.89 -18.73
C THR A 49 -7.23 -31.46 -17.55
N HIS A 50 -8.12 -30.47 -17.72
CA HIS A 50 -8.81 -29.81 -16.60
C HIS A 50 -10.33 -29.67 -16.80
N GLY A 51 -10.90 -30.28 -17.83
CA GLY A 51 -12.31 -30.15 -18.20
C GLY A 51 -12.72 -28.71 -18.48
N TRP A 52 -14.00 -28.41 -18.25
CA TRP A 52 -14.59 -27.08 -18.47
C TRP A 52 -13.94 -25.98 -17.61
N ALA A 53 -13.51 -26.31 -16.39
CA ALA A 53 -12.79 -25.38 -15.52
C ALA A 53 -11.44 -24.92 -16.11
N GLY A 54 -10.84 -25.71 -17.00
CA GLY A 54 -9.61 -25.38 -17.71
C GLY A 54 -9.72 -24.20 -18.69
N LEU A 55 -10.95 -23.80 -19.05
CA LEU A 55 -11.21 -22.73 -20.02
C LEU A 55 -11.32 -21.34 -19.37
N GLU A 56 -11.39 -21.29 -18.05
CA GLU A 56 -11.40 -20.03 -17.30
C GLU A 56 -10.06 -19.29 -17.39
N ASP A 57 -10.10 -17.98 -17.16
CA ASP A 57 -8.89 -17.16 -17.11
C ASP A 57 -8.00 -17.59 -15.94
N ARG A 58 -6.76 -17.96 -16.26
CA ARG A 58 -5.71 -18.12 -15.25
C ARG A 58 -5.13 -16.76 -14.89
N SER A 59 -4.63 -16.65 -13.67
CA SER A 59 -3.89 -15.46 -13.27
C SER A 59 -2.73 -15.20 -14.23
N SER A 60 -2.66 -14.00 -14.78
CA SER A 60 -1.48 -13.51 -15.50
C SER A 60 -0.36 -13.06 -14.55
N ARG A 61 -0.59 -13.14 -13.23
CA ARG A 61 0.44 -12.79 -12.25
C ARG A 61 1.60 -13.79 -12.37
N PRO A 62 2.85 -13.31 -12.42
CA PRO A 62 4.01 -14.19 -12.46
C PRO A 62 4.03 -15.08 -11.20
N ARG A 63 4.38 -16.35 -11.38
CA ARG A 63 4.47 -17.34 -10.29
C ARG A 63 5.59 -17.00 -9.30
N SER A 64 6.65 -16.37 -9.77
CA SER A 64 7.76 -15.88 -8.96
C SER A 64 8.15 -14.47 -9.42
N CYS A 65 8.61 -13.66 -8.47
CA CYS A 65 9.24 -12.39 -8.75
C CYS A 65 10.63 -12.43 -8.10
N PRO A 66 11.69 -12.80 -8.84
CA PRO A 66 13.04 -12.98 -8.28
C PRO A 66 13.58 -11.71 -7.60
N HIS A 67 13.14 -10.54 -8.03
CA HIS A 67 13.52 -9.24 -7.45
C HIS A 67 12.58 -8.78 -6.33
N ALA A 68 11.67 -9.65 -5.85
CA ALA A 68 10.90 -9.37 -4.66
C ALA A 68 11.84 -9.27 -3.45
N THR A 69 11.59 -8.29 -2.59
CA THR A 69 12.36 -8.15 -1.36
C THR A 69 12.23 -9.43 -0.51
N PRO A 70 13.34 -10.04 -0.05
CA PRO A 70 13.31 -11.25 0.74
C PRO A 70 12.43 -11.12 1.99
N ALA A 71 11.74 -12.20 2.36
CA ALA A 71 10.81 -12.20 3.50
C ALA A 71 11.48 -11.79 4.82
N GLY A 72 12.75 -12.17 5.03
CA GLY A 72 13.52 -11.77 6.21
C GLY A 72 13.71 -10.25 6.32
N VAL A 73 14.01 -9.57 5.20
CA VAL A 73 14.13 -8.10 5.17
C VAL A 73 12.78 -7.44 5.42
N VAL A 74 11.69 -8.01 4.88
CA VAL A 74 10.33 -7.51 5.15
C VAL A 74 10.00 -7.61 6.63
N ALA A 75 10.28 -8.76 7.27
CA ALA A 75 10.05 -8.97 8.69
C ALA A 75 10.88 -8.00 9.55
N ASP A 76 12.17 -7.83 9.24
CA ASP A 76 13.07 -6.91 9.95
C ASP A 76 12.56 -5.45 9.90
N VAL A 77 12.17 -4.98 8.71
CA VAL A 77 11.60 -3.63 8.54
C VAL A 77 10.32 -3.46 9.36
N LEU A 78 9.44 -4.46 9.40
CA LEU A 78 8.19 -4.39 10.15
C LEU A 78 8.40 -4.43 11.66
N ALA A 79 9.36 -5.23 12.14
CA ALA A 79 9.73 -5.28 13.55
C ALA A 79 10.31 -3.93 14.01
N LYS A 80 11.32 -3.42 13.30
CA LYS A 80 11.94 -2.11 13.58
C LYS A 80 10.97 -0.94 13.47
N ARG A 81 9.98 -1.03 12.58
CA ARG A 81 8.89 -0.04 12.50
C ARG A 81 8.09 0.06 13.80
N VAL A 82 7.80 -1.07 14.45
CA VAL A 82 7.06 -1.11 15.71
C VAL A 82 7.95 -0.65 16.87
N GLU A 83 9.19 -1.13 16.89
CA GLU A 83 10.16 -0.84 17.95
C GLU A 83 10.58 0.64 17.99
N HIS A 84 11.03 1.18 16.85
CA HIS A 84 11.64 2.51 16.81
C HIS A 84 10.67 3.61 16.38
N ARG A 85 9.56 3.27 15.71
CA ARG A 85 8.56 4.23 15.22
C ARG A 85 9.18 5.35 14.36
N GLU A 86 10.17 4.99 13.55
CA GLU A 86 10.86 5.92 12.66
C GLU A 86 10.28 5.94 11.24
N GLY A 87 10.53 7.03 10.53
CA GLY A 87 10.20 7.16 9.12
C GLY A 87 11.07 6.26 8.23
N PRO A 88 10.76 6.19 6.92
CA PRO A 88 11.46 5.30 5.99
C PRO A 88 12.98 5.50 5.93
N ALA A 89 13.50 6.72 6.15
CA ALA A 89 14.93 7.00 6.13
C ALA A 89 15.67 6.42 7.34
N GLY A 90 15.12 6.56 8.56
CA GLY A 90 15.72 5.97 9.76
C GLY A 90 15.69 4.44 9.73
N LEU A 91 14.54 3.87 9.35
CA LEU A 91 14.42 2.42 9.16
C LEU A 91 15.33 1.87 8.06
N ALA A 92 15.54 2.62 6.98
CA ALA A 92 16.48 2.25 5.93
C ALA A 92 17.91 2.08 6.45
N ALA A 93 18.39 3.05 7.24
CA ALA A 93 19.71 2.98 7.87
C ALA A 93 19.83 1.77 8.82
N ARG A 94 18.77 1.46 9.57
CA ARG A 94 18.75 0.32 10.51
C ARG A 94 18.65 -1.05 9.85
N CYS A 95 17.97 -1.14 8.70
CA CYS A 95 17.72 -2.42 8.02
C CYS A 95 18.70 -2.70 6.88
N GLY A 96 19.63 -1.78 6.58
CA GLY A 96 20.55 -1.92 5.44
C GLY A 96 19.83 -1.96 4.09
N THR A 97 18.71 -1.24 3.94
CA THR A 97 17.93 -1.22 2.68
C THR A 97 17.56 0.21 2.28
N SER A 98 17.03 0.41 1.07
CA SER A 98 16.66 1.76 0.61
C SER A 98 15.37 2.26 1.27
N ALA A 99 15.29 3.57 1.51
CA ALA A 99 14.06 4.21 2.03
C ALA A 99 12.84 3.97 1.11
N ARG A 100 13.06 3.84 -0.21
CA ARG A 100 12.02 3.49 -1.17
C ARG A 100 11.50 2.07 -0.96
N THR A 101 12.40 1.12 -0.70
CA THR A 101 12.05 -0.27 -0.37
C THR A 101 11.24 -0.32 0.92
N VAL A 102 11.69 0.36 1.99
CA VAL A 102 10.95 0.46 3.25
C VAL A 102 9.55 1.02 3.02
N SER A 103 9.42 2.14 2.31
CA SER A 103 8.12 2.76 2.03
C SER A 103 7.16 1.81 1.31
N ARG A 104 7.65 1.07 0.30
CA ARG A 104 6.85 0.05 -0.40
C ARG A 104 6.45 -1.12 0.50
N ILE A 105 7.34 -1.57 1.40
CA ILE A 105 7.05 -2.62 2.38
C ILE A 105 5.93 -2.17 3.32
N LEU A 106 6.09 -1.00 3.94
CA LEU A 106 5.11 -0.45 4.87
C LEU A 106 3.74 -0.26 4.22
N THR A 107 3.72 0.22 2.97
CA THR A 107 2.49 0.41 2.18
C THR A 107 1.81 -0.92 1.90
N ARG A 108 2.56 -1.93 1.43
CA ARG A 108 2.02 -3.27 1.14
C ARG A 108 1.51 -3.97 2.42
N ALA A 109 2.17 -3.74 3.55
CA ALA A 109 1.77 -4.27 4.85
C ALA A 109 0.64 -3.46 5.52
N GLY A 110 0.13 -2.41 4.88
CA GLY A 110 -0.97 -1.59 5.41
C GLY A 110 -0.60 -0.83 6.69
N LYS A 111 0.68 -0.51 6.92
CA LYS A 111 1.09 0.21 8.12
C LYS A 111 0.69 1.70 8.03
N PRO A 112 0.06 2.26 9.08
CA PRO A 112 -0.32 3.66 9.10
C PRO A 112 0.91 4.59 9.10
N ARG A 113 0.71 5.85 8.70
CA ARG A 113 1.75 6.87 8.77
C ARG A 113 2.03 7.20 10.24
N LEU A 114 3.24 7.66 10.56
CA LEU A 114 3.58 7.93 11.98
C LEU A 114 2.70 9.00 12.60
N TRP A 115 2.32 10.02 11.83
CA TRP A 115 1.45 11.08 12.33
C TRP A 115 0.00 10.63 12.52
N ASP A 116 -0.37 9.44 12.03
CA ASP A 116 -1.66 8.81 12.34
C ASP A 116 -1.59 8.02 13.65
N LEU A 117 -0.40 7.93 14.27
CA LEU A 117 -0.14 7.18 15.49
C LEU A 117 0.18 8.13 16.63
N ASP A 118 -0.31 7.79 17.81
CA ASP A 118 0.06 8.45 19.04
C ASP A 118 1.56 8.19 19.32
N PRO A 119 2.39 9.24 19.54
CA PRO A 119 3.83 9.06 19.69
C PRO A 119 4.24 8.17 20.87
N VAL A 120 3.44 8.12 21.93
CA VAL A 120 3.76 7.42 23.20
C VAL A 120 3.31 5.96 23.15
N THR A 121 2.08 5.71 22.72
CA THR A 121 1.47 4.38 22.70
C THR A 121 1.66 3.66 21.37
N GLY A 122 1.84 4.40 20.26
CA GLY A 122 1.88 3.84 18.91
C GLY A 122 0.52 3.39 18.40
N GLU A 123 -0.56 3.65 19.16
CA GLU A 123 -1.92 3.38 18.73
C GLU A 123 -2.39 4.39 17.70
N ARG A 124 -3.32 3.98 16.83
CA ARG A 124 -3.87 4.91 15.84
C ARG A 124 -4.67 5.99 16.54
N ILE A 125 -4.34 7.25 16.29
CA ILE A 125 -5.06 8.40 16.82
C ILE A 125 -6.51 8.31 16.30
N ARG A 126 -7.45 8.03 17.20
CA ARG A 126 -8.88 7.91 16.87
C ARG A 126 -9.53 9.27 16.65
N ALA A 127 -8.96 10.32 17.25
CA ALA A 127 -9.39 11.69 17.07
C ALA A 127 -8.88 12.24 15.73
N SER A 128 -9.77 12.54 14.80
CA SER A 128 -9.46 13.40 13.67
C SER A 128 -9.13 14.80 14.19
N ARG A 129 -8.19 15.50 13.52
CA ARG A 129 -7.91 16.93 13.80
C ARG A 129 -9.17 17.81 13.75
N ALA A 130 -10.17 17.39 12.99
CA ALA A 130 -11.51 17.92 13.01
C ALA A 130 -12.39 16.99 13.84
N THR A 131 -12.83 17.43 15.01
CA THR A 131 -13.93 16.77 15.72
C THR A 131 -15.23 17.19 15.03
N ASP A 132 -16.10 16.23 14.69
CA ASP A 132 -17.43 16.52 14.09
C ASP A 132 -18.35 17.28 15.06
N ARG A 133 -18.04 17.25 16.36
CA ARG A 133 -18.68 18.06 17.39
C ARG A 133 -18.04 19.44 17.46
N ARG A 134 -18.60 20.38 16.71
CA ARG A 134 -18.27 21.79 16.86
C ARG A 134 -18.75 22.27 18.24
N TYR A 135 -17.86 22.89 19.01
CA TYR A 135 -18.25 23.54 20.25
C TYR A 135 -19.00 24.82 19.92
N GLU A 136 -20.32 24.77 19.95
CA GLU A 136 -21.20 25.93 19.80
C GLU A 136 -21.80 26.28 21.16
N ARG A 137 -21.93 27.58 21.42
CA ARG A 137 -22.48 28.16 22.63
C ARG A 137 -23.26 29.41 22.27
N ASP A 138 -24.29 29.71 23.06
CA ASP A 138 -25.30 30.71 22.72
C ASP A 138 -24.81 32.14 23.02
N ALA A 139 -23.94 32.31 24.01
CA ALA A 139 -23.36 33.60 24.37
C ALA A 139 -21.82 33.57 24.53
N PRO A 140 -21.13 34.71 24.31
CA PRO A 140 -19.73 34.86 24.69
C PRO A 140 -19.55 34.62 26.20
N GLY A 141 -18.66 33.68 26.56
CA GLY A 141 -18.34 33.34 27.97
C GLY A 141 -18.87 31.99 28.46
N ASP A 142 -19.81 31.36 27.75
CA ASP A 142 -20.37 30.04 28.08
C ASP A 142 -19.36 28.88 27.98
N MET A 143 -18.21 29.14 27.36
CA MET A 143 -17.09 28.21 27.28
C MET A 143 -15.78 28.96 27.48
N ILE A 144 -14.97 28.46 28.40
CA ILE A 144 -13.62 28.96 28.68
C ILE A 144 -12.63 27.88 28.23
N HIS A 145 -11.76 28.22 27.29
CA HIS A 145 -10.61 27.38 26.94
C HIS A 145 -9.42 27.78 27.81
N ILE A 146 -8.89 26.82 28.56
CA ILE A 146 -7.68 27.01 29.36
C ILE A 146 -6.55 26.28 28.66
N ASP A 147 -5.57 27.05 28.17
CA ASP A 147 -4.30 26.52 27.68
C ASP A 147 -3.23 26.78 28.75
N VAL A 148 -2.58 25.72 29.23
CA VAL A 148 -1.50 25.84 30.20
C VAL A 148 -0.17 25.71 29.47
N LYS A 149 0.52 26.84 29.32
CA LYS A 149 1.85 26.89 28.71
C LYS A 149 2.90 27.14 29.78
N LYS A 150 3.88 26.23 29.85
CA LYS A 150 5.11 26.48 30.62
C LYS A 150 6.01 27.42 29.82
N LEU A 151 6.19 28.64 30.30
CA LEU A 151 7.13 29.59 29.72
C LEU A 151 8.53 29.40 30.30
N GLY A 152 9.55 29.58 29.47
CA GLY A 152 10.93 29.70 29.95
C GLY A 152 11.11 30.95 30.81
N ARG A 153 12.07 30.93 31.73
CA ARG A 153 12.39 32.10 32.59
C ARG A 153 12.74 33.29 31.70
N ILE A 154 12.02 34.40 31.85
CA ILE A 154 12.40 35.65 31.18
C ILE A 154 13.71 36.14 31.85
N PRO A 155 14.77 36.39 31.08
CA PRO A 155 16.02 36.90 31.59
C PRO A 155 15.85 38.27 32.26
N ASP A 156 16.70 38.56 33.25
CA ASP A 156 16.77 39.91 33.81
C ASP A 156 17.19 40.91 32.72
N GLY A 157 16.46 42.02 32.61
CA GLY A 157 16.69 43.05 31.58
C GLY A 157 15.77 42.99 30.35
N GLY A 158 14.88 41.99 30.25
CA GLY A 158 13.76 42.03 29.29
C GLY A 158 13.56 40.76 28.47
N GLY A 159 12.71 40.87 27.44
CA GLY A 159 12.31 39.72 26.61
C GLY A 159 13.46 39.16 25.77
N TRP A 160 13.32 37.90 25.35
CA TRP A 160 14.25 37.14 24.50
C TRP A 160 14.69 37.83 23.18
N ARG A 161 14.04 38.93 22.79
CA ARG A 161 14.38 39.73 21.60
C ARG A 161 15.16 41.01 21.92
N ALA A 162 15.32 41.35 23.20
CA ALA A 162 16.00 42.56 23.66
C ALA A 162 17.50 42.36 23.89
N ASP A 163 17.97 41.10 24.05
CA ASP A 163 19.39 40.77 24.17
C ASP A 163 19.90 40.11 22.87
N PRO A 164 20.62 40.83 22.00
CA PRO A 164 21.14 40.29 20.73
C PRO A 164 22.23 39.22 20.92
N ASN A 165 22.80 39.06 22.12
CA ASN A 165 23.92 38.15 22.40
C ASN A 165 23.51 36.90 23.21
N GLN A 166 22.21 36.67 23.37
CA GLN A 166 21.70 35.58 24.21
C GLN A 166 21.74 34.20 23.53
N SER A 167 21.53 34.13 22.22
CA SER A 167 21.57 32.87 21.46
C SER A 167 22.92 32.14 21.56
N ALA A 168 24.03 32.88 21.63
CA ALA A 168 25.37 32.32 21.81
C ALA A 168 25.57 31.69 23.20
N ARG A 169 24.90 32.20 24.25
CA ARG A 169 25.02 31.73 25.63
C ARG A 169 24.15 30.51 25.95
N ASN A 170 23.14 30.22 25.14
CA ASN A 170 22.22 29.09 25.35
C ASN A 170 22.74 27.76 24.77
N HIS A 171 23.82 27.79 23.98
CA HIS A 171 24.44 26.60 23.36
C HIS A 171 25.78 26.21 23.99
N SER A 172 26.20 26.91 25.05
CA SER A 172 27.37 26.56 25.86
C SER A 172 26.97 25.69 27.04
N THR A 173 26.71 24.41 26.77
CA THR A 173 26.77 23.29 27.73
C THR A 173 27.16 22.04 26.98
#